data_AF-A0AA42YM53-F1
#
_entry.id   AF-A0AA42YM53-F1
#
_cell.length_a   1.000
_cell.length_b   1.000
_cell.length_c   1.000
_cell.angle_alpha   90.00
_cell.angle_beta   90.00
_cell.angle_gamma   90.00
#
_symmetry.space_group_name_H-M   'P 1'
#
loop_
_entity.id
_entity.type
_entity.pdbx_description
1 polymer ?
#
loop_
_entity_poly.entity_id
_entity_poly.type
_entity_poly.pdbx_seq_one_letter_code
_entity_poly.pdbx_strand_id
1 'polypeptide(L)'
;MIKKIISGGQVGAGQGALDVAIKYGIPHGGWIQKGRKTQSGILAPKYHLKEMSTASFKNRIEQNVIDSHGSVIITHGPLTGGADYCLKMAQKHGRPCLHIDLNTVSEFTAASRLNAWIKENDIEVLNVSGSRTSEDSSIYKDTMDIIESAVVLGLVKTHSAGQWLDRKKDDTPEEPLPAPASVDEAVGQLIVDMPLKVRVSIANMEKEDLESLNSTLGVSIQNRILIKDVDGKLFASCLSVSGKDKLDGGGAAFVIIEKLWEKLQKTHRMRII
;
A
#
# COMPACT_ATOMS: atom_id res chain seq x y z
N MET A 1 -7.91 -4.64 7.13
CA MET A 1 -6.45 -4.37 7.10
C MET A 1 -5.72 -5.69 6.97
N ILE A 2 -4.68 -5.76 6.13
CA ILE A 2 -3.93 -7.00 5.93
C ILE A 2 -3.26 -7.41 7.25
N LYS A 3 -3.49 -8.66 7.67
CA LYS A 3 -2.83 -9.31 8.81
C LYS A 3 -1.72 -10.25 8.38
N LYS A 4 -1.76 -10.74 7.13
CA LYS A 4 -0.75 -11.64 6.59
C LYS A 4 -0.64 -11.54 5.07
N ILE A 5 0.59 -11.58 4.55
CA ILE A 5 0.87 -11.72 3.12
C ILE A 5 1.39 -13.13 2.85
N ILE A 6 0.80 -13.84 1.90
CA ILE A 6 1.26 -15.17 1.49
C ILE A 6 1.61 -15.22 0.00
N SER A 7 2.53 -16.11 -0.34
CA SER A 7 2.99 -16.32 -1.72
C SER A 7 3.67 -17.68 -1.85
N GLY A 8 3.83 -18.13 -3.10
CA GLY A 8 4.58 -19.35 -3.42
C GLY A 8 6.10 -19.21 -3.45
N GLY A 9 6.65 -18.01 -3.19
CA GLY A 9 8.09 -17.78 -3.07
C GLY A 9 8.89 -17.82 -4.38
N GLN A 10 8.22 -17.82 -5.53
CA GLN A 10 8.90 -17.77 -6.83
C GLN A 10 9.52 -16.40 -7.07
N VAL A 11 10.67 -16.39 -7.74
CA VAL A 11 11.39 -15.16 -8.14
C VAL A 11 10.50 -14.30 -9.03
N GLY A 12 10.40 -13.00 -8.75
CA GLY A 12 9.43 -12.08 -9.38
C GLY A 12 8.41 -11.56 -8.37
N ALA A 13 7.14 -11.47 -8.78
CA ALA A 13 6.06 -10.92 -7.95
C ALA A 13 5.96 -11.60 -6.57
N GLY A 14 6.12 -12.93 -6.55
CA GLY A 14 5.99 -13.72 -5.33
C GLY A 14 7.02 -13.38 -4.26
N GLN A 15 8.28 -13.12 -4.62
CA GLN A 15 9.31 -12.69 -3.66
C GLN A 15 9.20 -11.21 -3.33
N GLY A 16 8.85 -10.35 -4.29
CA GLY A 16 8.65 -8.92 -4.03
C GLY A 16 7.62 -8.67 -2.93
N ALA A 17 6.49 -9.40 -2.98
CA ALA A 17 5.47 -9.31 -1.94
C ALA A 17 5.96 -9.78 -0.56
N LEU A 18 6.74 -10.86 -0.50
CA LEU A 18 7.28 -11.38 0.76
C LEU A 18 8.34 -10.43 1.35
N ASP A 19 9.14 -9.79 0.50
CA ASP A 19 10.14 -8.81 0.95
C ASP A 19 9.50 -7.52 1.45
N VAL A 20 8.37 -7.08 0.87
CA VAL A 20 7.55 -6.00 1.47
C VAL A 20 7.00 -6.42 2.83
N ALA A 21 6.47 -7.64 2.95
CA ALA A 21 5.96 -8.13 4.22
C ALA A 21 7.04 -8.14 5.31
N ILE A 22 8.24 -8.60 4.98
CA ILE A 22 9.41 -8.58 5.87
C ILE A 22 9.80 -7.14 6.23
N LYS A 23 9.92 -6.25 5.23
CA LYS A 23 10.28 -4.83 5.42
C LYS A 23 9.35 -4.13 6.41
N TYR A 24 8.05 -4.39 6.34
CA TYR A 24 7.03 -3.76 7.17
C TYR A 24 6.66 -4.54 8.45
N GLY A 25 7.29 -5.69 8.69
CA GLY A 25 6.97 -6.56 9.83
C GLY A 25 5.57 -7.16 9.77
N ILE A 26 4.99 -7.28 8.57
CA ILE A 26 3.70 -7.95 8.35
C ILE A 26 3.97 -9.46 8.38
N PRO A 27 3.19 -10.26 9.14
CA PRO A 27 3.31 -11.71 9.09
C PRO A 27 3.31 -12.22 7.64
N HIS A 28 4.27 -13.07 7.30
CA HIS A 28 4.38 -13.65 5.96
C HIS A 28 4.33 -15.18 5.97
N GLY A 29 4.10 -15.78 4.81
CA GLY A 29 4.14 -17.23 4.67
C GLY A 29 3.62 -17.69 3.31
N GLY A 30 3.03 -18.87 3.28
CA GLY A 30 2.47 -19.50 2.08
C GLY A 30 3.05 -20.88 1.84
N TRP A 31 2.67 -21.47 0.72
CA TRP A 31 3.02 -22.81 0.33
C TRP A 31 4.01 -22.83 -0.84
N ILE A 32 5.11 -23.54 -0.68
CA ILE A 32 6.12 -23.77 -1.71
C ILE A 32 6.21 -25.27 -2.02
N GLN A 33 6.62 -25.62 -3.25
CA GLN A 33 6.81 -27.02 -3.64
C GLN A 33 7.90 -27.69 -2.79
N LYS A 34 7.82 -29.02 -2.65
CA LYS A 34 8.81 -29.83 -1.93
C LYS A 34 10.25 -29.50 -2.39
N GLY A 35 11.16 -29.34 -1.43
CA GLY A 35 12.55 -28.95 -1.63
C GLY A 35 12.75 -27.44 -1.84
N ARG A 36 11.74 -26.60 -1.57
CA ARG A 36 11.80 -25.13 -1.64
C ARG A 36 12.36 -24.58 -2.96
N LYS A 37 12.13 -25.30 -4.06
CA LYS A 37 12.72 -25.00 -5.37
C LYS A 37 12.07 -23.78 -6.03
N THR A 38 12.90 -22.88 -6.54
CA THR A 38 12.58 -21.70 -7.35
C THR A 38 13.41 -21.71 -8.65
N GLN A 39 13.19 -20.75 -9.55
CA GLN A 39 14.01 -20.62 -10.76
C GLN A 39 15.49 -20.29 -10.48
N SER A 40 15.77 -19.60 -9.37
CA SER A 40 17.14 -19.27 -8.93
C SER A 40 17.73 -20.31 -7.97
N GLY A 41 17.11 -21.49 -7.85
CA GLY A 41 17.55 -22.54 -6.94
C GLY A 41 16.71 -22.61 -5.66
N ILE A 42 17.33 -22.93 -4.52
CA ILE A 42 16.62 -23.15 -3.25
C ILE A 42 16.26 -21.79 -2.63
N LEU A 43 15.00 -21.63 -2.23
CA LEU A 43 14.52 -20.40 -1.60
C LEU A 43 15.17 -20.20 -0.23
N ALA A 44 15.69 -18.98 0.00
CA ALA A 44 16.36 -18.58 1.23
C ALA A 44 15.50 -18.84 2.50
N PRO A 45 16.14 -19.14 3.66
CA PRO A 45 15.42 -19.38 4.91
C PRO A 45 14.63 -18.18 5.46
N LYS A 46 14.98 -16.94 5.09
CA LYS A 46 14.26 -15.72 5.51
C LYS A 46 12.76 -15.74 5.16
N TYR A 47 12.37 -16.56 4.19
CA TYR A 47 10.99 -16.73 3.78
C TYR A 47 10.34 -17.90 4.54
N HIS A 48 9.45 -17.61 5.50
CA HIS A 48 8.77 -18.61 6.34
C HIS A 48 7.63 -19.36 5.62
N LEU A 49 7.95 -20.01 4.49
CA LEU A 49 7.02 -20.80 3.70
C LEU A 49 6.95 -22.26 4.17
N LYS A 50 5.77 -22.86 4.06
CA LYS A 50 5.52 -24.29 4.31
C LYS A 50 5.72 -25.09 3.03
N GLU A 51 6.43 -26.21 3.13
CA GLU A 51 6.59 -27.11 2.00
C GLU A 51 5.35 -27.97 1.78
N MET A 52 4.94 -28.10 0.52
CA MET A 52 3.97 -29.10 0.10
C MET A 52 4.57 -30.50 0.25
N SER A 53 3.71 -31.49 0.49
CA SER A 53 4.10 -32.91 0.45
C SER A 53 4.55 -33.39 -0.94
N THR A 54 4.16 -32.65 -1.99
CA THR A 54 4.45 -32.98 -3.40
C THR A 54 5.33 -31.91 -4.06
N ALA A 55 5.99 -32.29 -5.16
CA ALA A 55 6.72 -31.36 -6.02
C ALA A 55 5.83 -30.64 -7.05
N SER A 56 4.49 -30.78 -6.96
CA SER A 56 3.56 -30.20 -7.92
C SER A 56 3.54 -28.68 -7.82
N PHE A 57 3.97 -28.02 -8.90
CA PHE A 57 3.90 -26.58 -9.05
C PHE A 57 2.47 -26.03 -8.97
N LYS A 58 1.49 -26.79 -9.49
CA LYS A 58 0.08 -26.41 -9.47
C LYS A 58 -0.49 -26.49 -8.05
N ASN A 59 -0.19 -27.56 -7.31
CA ASN A 59 -0.79 -27.77 -5.98
C ASN A 59 -0.40 -26.66 -5.01
N ARG A 60 0.83 -26.12 -5.08
CA ARG A 60 1.21 -24.97 -4.25
C ARG A 60 0.44 -23.69 -4.60
N ILE A 61 0.09 -23.48 -5.87
CA ILE A 61 -0.69 -22.29 -6.28
C ILE A 61 -2.11 -22.42 -5.74
N GLU A 62 -2.74 -23.58 -5.96
CA GLU A 62 -4.09 -23.86 -5.45
C GLU A 62 -4.14 -23.75 -3.92
N GLN A 63 -3.16 -24.28 -3.21
CA GLN A 63 -3.14 -24.18 -1.74
C GLN A 63 -3.00 -22.74 -1.24
N ASN A 64 -2.17 -21.90 -1.88
CA ASN A 64 -2.07 -20.48 -1.52
C ASN A 64 -3.39 -19.73 -1.79
N VAL A 65 -4.14 -20.11 -2.82
CA VAL A 65 -5.48 -19.54 -3.06
C VAL A 65 -6.44 -19.95 -1.93
N ILE A 66 -6.48 -21.24 -1.58
CA ILE A 66 -7.38 -21.80 -0.55
C ILE A 66 -7.14 -21.14 0.81
N ASP A 67 -5.87 -20.99 1.20
CA ASP A 67 -5.43 -20.47 2.51
C ASP A 67 -5.42 -18.93 2.58
N SER A 68 -5.96 -18.24 1.57
CA SER A 68 -6.09 -16.78 1.53
C SER A 68 -7.55 -16.33 1.59
N HIS A 69 -7.77 -15.07 1.97
CA HIS A 69 -9.07 -14.42 1.84
C HIS A 69 -9.28 -13.85 0.43
N GLY A 70 -8.19 -13.53 -0.27
CA GLY A 70 -8.23 -13.15 -1.68
C GLY A 70 -6.84 -13.20 -2.30
N SER A 71 -6.80 -13.29 -3.62
CA SER A 71 -5.57 -13.31 -4.41
C SER A 71 -5.45 -12.07 -5.30
N VAL A 72 -4.32 -11.36 -5.23
CA VAL A 72 -3.94 -10.38 -6.25
C VAL A 72 -2.92 -11.01 -7.20
N ILE A 73 -3.11 -10.78 -8.50
CA ILE A 73 -2.23 -11.22 -9.57
C ILE A 73 -1.70 -9.98 -10.29
N ILE A 74 -0.37 -9.79 -10.29
CA ILE A 74 0.28 -8.62 -10.89
C ILE A 74 1.14 -9.08 -12.08
N THR A 75 0.92 -8.50 -13.25
CA THR A 75 1.61 -8.85 -14.50
C THR A 75 1.82 -7.61 -15.39
N HIS A 76 2.75 -7.68 -16.33
CA HIS A 76 2.70 -6.87 -17.56
C HIS A 76 2.06 -7.72 -18.68
N GLY A 77 0.85 -7.33 -19.09
CA GLY A 77 0.08 -8.03 -20.11
C GLY A 77 -0.77 -9.18 -19.56
N PRO A 78 -1.28 -10.04 -20.46
CA PRO A 78 -2.29 -11.03 -20.12
C PRO A 78 -1.76 -12.13 -19.20
N LEU A 79 -2.69 -12.76 -18.48
CA LEU A 79 -2.40 -13.88 -17.60
C LEU A 79 -1.95 -15.11 -18.40
N THR A 80 -0.79 -15.66 -18.03
CA THR A 80 -0.27 -16.90 -18.61
C THR A 80 0.25 -17.84 -17.53
N GLY A 81 0.44 -19.11 -17.89
CA GLY A 81 1.09 -20.11 -17.03
C GLY A 81 0.53 -20.20 -15.61
N GLY A 82 1.38 -19.91 -14.62
CA GLY A 82 1.02 -19.96 -13.20
C GLY A 82 0.02 -18.88 -12.78
N ALA A 83 0.05 -17.72 -13.42
CA ALA A 83 -0.86 -16.61 -13.11
C ALA A 83 -2.29 -16.91 -13.58
N ASP A 84 -2.44 -17.41 -14.81
CA ASP A 84 -3.74 -17.91 -15.33
C ASP A 84 -4.28 -19.07 -14.46
N TYR A 85 -3.42 -20.00 -14.06
CA TYR A 85 -3.83 -21.08 -13.16
C TYR A 85 -4.29 -20.56 -11.78
N CYS A 86 -3.64 -19.52 -11.24
CA CYS A 86 -4.06 -18.87 -10.00
C CYS A 86 -5.48 -18.30 -10.10
N LEU A 87 -5.79 -17.59 -11.20
CA LEU A 87 -7.13 -17.06 -11.46
C LEU A 87 -8.18 -18.19 -11.52
N LYS A 88 -7.88 -19.26 -12.27
CA LYS A 88 -8.77 -20.43 -12.38
C LYS A 88 -9.05 -21.09 -11.03
N MET A 89 -8.04 -21.19 -10.17
CA MET A 89 -8.22 -21.75 -8.82
C MET A 89 -9.02 -20.80 -7.92
N ALA A 90 -8.81 -19.48 -8.03
CA ALA A 90 -9.62 -18.53 -7.26
C ALA A 90 -11.10 -18.61 -7.64
N GLN A 91 -11.41 -18.68 -8.93
CA GLN A 91 -12.76 -18.91 -9.43
C GLN A 91 -13.35 -20.24 -8.93
N LYS A 92 -12.59 -21.33 -9.06
CA LYS A 92 -12.99 -22.68 -8.61
C LYS A 92 -13.38 -22.72 -7.13
N HIS A 93 -12.65 -21.99 -6.28
CA HIS A 93 -12.83 -21.99 -4.82
C HIS A 93 -13.68 -20.82 -4.30
N GLY A 94 -14.29 -20.03 -5.19
CA GLY A 94 -15.12 -18.88 -4.81
C GLY A 94 -14.33 -17.80 -4.04
N ARG A 95 -13.03 -17.66 -4.31
CA ARG A 95 -12.16 -16.67 -3.67
C ARG A 95 -12.10 -15.40 -4.51
N PRO A 96 -12.25 -14.20 -3.89
CA PRO A 96 -11.97 -12.93 -4.57
C PRO A 96 -10.60 -12.95 -5.24
N CYS A 97 -10.56 -12.48 -6.49
CA CYS A 97 -9.32 -12.37 -7.25
C CYS A 97 -9.26 -11.04 -7.98
N LEU A 98 -8.16 -10.29 -7.81
CA LEU A 98 -7.88 -9.06 -8.52
C LEU A 98 -6.71 -9.28 -9.48
N HIS A 99 -6.91 -9.01 -10.77
CA HIS A 99 -5.82 -8.92 -11.73
C HIS A 99 -5.46 -7.47 -11.98
N ILE A 100 -4.17 -7.15 -11.87
CA ILE A 100 -3.57 -5.87 -12.21
C ILE A 100 -2.60 -6.09 -13.37
N ASP A 101 -2.96 -5.54 -14.53
CA ASP A 101 -2.09 -5.49 -15.71
C ASP A 101 -1.41 -4.11 -15.80
N LEU A 102 -0.11 -4.08 -15.53
CA LEU A 102 0.71 -2.87 -15.50
C LEU A 102 1.00 -2.27 -16.88
N ASN A 103 0.66 -2.98 -17.97
CA ASN A 103 0.63 -2.34 -19.30
C ASN A 103 -0.60 -1.45 -19.49
N THR A 104 -1.61 -1.56 -18.60
CA THR A 104 -2.90 -0.85 -18.73
C THR A 104 -3.14 0.17 -17.64
N VAL A 105 -2.42 0.08 -16.52
CA VAL A 105 -2.57 0.99 -15.38
C VAL A 105 -1.21 1.40 -14.81
N SER A 106 -1.11 2.64 -14.35
CA SER A 106 0.07 3.09 -13.60
C SER A 106 0.17 2.40 -12.24
N GLU A 107 1.38 2.33 -11.67
CA GLU A 107 1.65 1.77 -10.35
C GLU A 107 0.78 2.39 -9.24
N PHE A 108 0.60 3.72 -9.26
CA PHE A 108 -0.26 4.41 -8.29
C PHE A 108 -1.73 3.97 -8.41
N THR A 109 -2.24 3.84 -9.64
CA THR A 109 -3.59 3.36 -9.90
C THR A 109 -3.73 1.91 -9.45
N ALA A 110 -2.72 1.08 -9.72
CA ALA A 110 -2.66 -0.31 -9.26
C ALA A 110 -2.71 -0.39 -7.73
N ALA A 111 -1.90 0.38 -7.02
CA ALA A 111 -1.87 0.42 -5.56
C ALA A 111 -3.20 0.88 -4.96
N SER A 112 -3.81 1.92 -5.55
CA SER A 112 -5.10 2.44 -5.12
C SER A 112 -6.23 1.41 -5.34
N ARG A 113 -6.25 0.75 -6.50
CA ARG A 113 -7.21 -0.33 -6.81
C ARG A 113 -7.03 -1.52 -5.88
N LEU A 114 -5.79 -1.92 -5.60
CA LEU A 114 -5.48 -2.99 -4.66
C LEU A 114 -5.97 -2.64 -3.25
N ASN A 115 -5.69 -1.43 -2.77
CA ASN A 115 -6.13 -0.99 -1.45
C ASN A 115 -7.66 -0.99 -1.31
N ALA A 116 -8.36 -0.43 -2.30
CA ALA A 116 -9.83 -0.41 -2.33
C ALA A 116 -10.40 -1.84 -2.33
N TRP A 117 -9.90 -2.69 -3.23
CA TRP A 117 -10.33 -4.08 -3.33
C TRP A 117 -10.11 -4.88 -2.04
N ILE A 118 -8.97 -4.68 -1.36
CA ILE A 118 -8.68 -5.30 -0.05
C ILE A 118 -9.70 -4.88 1.01
N LYS A 119 -10.11 -3.60 1.02
CA LYS A 119 -11.12 -3.07 1.96
C LYS A 119 -12.51 -3.61 1.63
N GLU A 120 -12.91 -3.57 0.36
CA GLU A 120 -14.23 -4.02 -0.10
C GLU A 120 -14.49 -5.52 0.13
N ASN A 121 -13.43 -6.33 0.15
CA ASN A 121 -13.51 -7.79 0.30
C ASN A 121 -13.03 -8.28 1.67
N ASP A 122 -12.81 -7.39 2.64
CA ASP A 122 -12.33 -7.70 3.99
C ASP A 122 -11.11 -8.65 4.01
N ILE A 123 -10.14 -8.38 3.14
CA ILE A 123 -8.98 -9.25 2.96
C ILE A 123 -7.98 -9.04 4.10
N GLU A 124 -7.87 -10.04 4.96
CA GLU A 124 -6.87 -10.09 6.04
C GLU A 124 -5.65 -10.95 5.65
N VAL A 125 -5.86 -12.03 4.89
CA VAL A 125 -4.78 -12.86 4.34
C VAL A 125 -4.74 -12.67 2.83
N LEU A 126 -3.76 -11.88 2.36
CA LEU A 126 -3.58 -11.57 0.94
C LEU A 126 -2.60 -12.57 0.32
N ASN A 127 -3.05 -13.34 -0.67
CA ASN A 127 -2.15 -14.08 -1.54
C ASN A 127 -1.68 -13.17 -2.68
N VAL A 128 -0.37 -13.12 -2.93
CA VAL A 128 0.21 -12.38 -4.06
C VAL A 128 0.84 -13.35 -5.04
N SER A 129 0.40 -13.26 -6.29
CA SER A 129 0.90 -14.02 -7.44
C SER A 129 1.20 -13.08 -8.61
N GLY A 130 1.87 -13.58 -9.65
CA GLY A 130 2.22 -12.78 -10.81
C GLY A 130 3.27 -13.43 -11.69
N SER A 131 3.79 -12.65 -12.65
CA SER A 131 4.88 -13.08 -13.54
C SER A 131 6.15 -13.38 -12.75
N ARG A 132 6.98 -14.26 -13.31
CA ARG A 132 8.30 -14.55 -12.77
C ARG A 132 9.34 -13.62 -13.40
N THR A 133 10.47 -13.42 -12.73
CA THR A 133 11.57 -12.59 -13.26
C THR A 133 12.08 -13.06 -14.63
N SER A 134 12.04 -14.36 -14.92
CA SER A 134 12.43 -14.88 -16.24
C SER A 134 11.48 -14.49 -17.38
N GLU A 135 10.22 -14.20 -17.04
CA GLU A 135 9.17 -13.79 -17.98
C GLU A 135 9.12 -12.26 -18.08
N ASP A 136 9.47 -11.58 -16.98
CA ASP A 136 9.36 -10.15 -16.81
C ASP A 136 10.37 -9.66 -15.76
N SER A 137 11.40 -8.94 -16.19
CA SER A 137 12.51 -8.54 -15.31
C SER A 137 12.14 -7.45 -14.31
N SER A 138 11.13 -6.62 -14.58
CA SER A 138 10.77 -5.50 -13.68
C SER A 138 9.75 -5.90 -12.62
N ILE A 139 8.96 -6.97 -12.86
CA ILE A 139 7.81 -7.36 -12.02
C ILE A 139 8.11 -7.49 -10.52
N TYR A 140 9.34 -7.85 -10.15
CA TYR A 140 9.75 -7.91 -8.75
C TYR A 140 9.64 -6.54 -8.09
N LYS A 141 10.26 -5.51 -8.70
CA LYS A 141 10.28 -4.15 -8.18
C LYS A 141 8.89 -3.54 -8.22
N ASP A 142 8.18 -3.71 -9.32
CA ASP A 142 6.85 -3.12 -9.50
C ASP A 142 5.85 -3.72 -8.50
N THR A 143 5.96 -5.03 -8.24
CA THR A 143 5.19 -5.66 -7.17
C THR A 143 5.54 -5.08 -5.80
N MET A 144 6.82 -4.84 -5.49
CA MET A 144 7.19 -4.21 -4.23
C MET A 144 6.53 -2.83 -4.09
N ASP A 145 6.69 -1.99 -5.10
CA ASP A 145 6.22 -0.59 -5.09
C ASP A 145 4.69 -0.52 -4.95
N ILE A 146 3.95 -1.42 -5.62
CA ILE A 146 2.49 -1.51 -5.55
C ILE A 146 2.01 -2.04 -4.18
N ILE A 147 2.58 -3.15 -3.68
CA ILE A 147 2.15 -3.72 -2.40
C ILE A 147 2.49 -2.76 -1.26
N GLU A 148 3.67 -2.15 -1.28
CA GLU A 148 4.10 -1.14 -0.31
C GLU A 148 3.14 0.05 -0.31
N SER A 149 2.86 0.64 -1.47
CA SER A 149 1.92 1.75 -1.61
C SER A 149 0.52 1.37 -1.13
N ALA A 150 0.02 0.18 -1.46
CA ALA A 150 -1.29 -0.29 -1.03
C ALA A 150 -1.37 -0.50 0.50
N VAL A 151 -0.29 -0.97 1.13
CA VAL A 151 -0.18 -1.09 2.59
C VAL A 151 -0.19 0.29 3.23
N VAL A 152 0.63 1.23 2.74
CA VAL A 152 0.70 2.61 3.26
C VAL A 152 -0.66 3.31 3.14
N LEU A 153 -1.33 3.21 1.99
CA LEU A 153 -2.69 3.71 1.77
C LEU A 153 -3.72 3.09 2.72
N GLY A 154 -3.49 1.87 3.21
CA GLY A 154 -4.35 1.19 4.19
C GLY A 154 -4.13 1.65 5.62
N LEU A 155 -2.94 2.16 5.93
CA LEU A 155 -2.57 2.69 7.25
C LEU A 155 -3.01 4.13 7.44
N VAL A 156 -3.03 4.92 6.36
CA VAL A 156 -3.64 6.25 6.36
C VAL A 156 -5.15 6.04 6.46
N LYS A 157 -5.75 6.36 7.61
CA LYS A 157 -7.21 6.30 7.81
C LYS A 157 -7.88 7.15 6.74
N THR A 158 -8.35 6.50 5.68
CA THR A 158 -9.36 7.11 4.84
C THR A 158 -10.65 7.05 5.64
N HIS A 159 -11.08 8.15 6.26
CA HIS A 159 -12.51 8.31 6.56
C HIS A 159 -13.24 8.02 5.25
N SER A 160 -13.89 6.87 5.22
CA SER A 160 -14.58 6.33 4.06
C SER A 160 -15.75 7.26 3.78
N ALA A 161 -15.72 7.92 2.63
CA ALA A 161 -16.95 8.38 2.00
C ALA A 161 -17.72 7.11 1.59
N GLY A 162 -18.57 6.61 2.49
CA GLY A 162 -19.35 5.39 2.26
C GLY A 162 -19.31 4.41 3.42
N GLN A 163 -19.92 4.78 4.54
CA GLN A 163 -20.49 3.85 5.53
C GLN A 163 -21.61 4.59 6.28
N TRP A 164 -22.65 4.97 5.54
CA TRP A 164 -23.96 5.25 6.09
C TRP A 164 -24.77 3.97 5.92
N LEU A 165 -24.69 3.09 6.91
CA LEU A 165 -25.64 2.06 7.34
C LEU A 165 -24.86 1.13 8.28
N ASP A 166 -25.40 0.93 9.48
CA ASP A 166 -24.89 0.09 10.58
C ASP A 166 -23.81 0.66 11.51
N ARG A 167 -24.08 1.84 12.10
CA ARG A 167 -23.53 2.18 13.43
C ARG A 167 -24.62 2.21 14.48
N LYS A 168 -24.43 1.37 15.51
CA LYS A 168 -25.13 1.45 16.79
C LYS A 168 -25.00 2.86 17.35
N LYS A 169 -26.14 3.32 17.85
CA LYS A 169 -26.45 4.62 18.45
C LYS A 169 -25.79 4.73 19.82
N ASP A 170 -24.53 5.16 19.87
CA ASP A 170 -23.97 5.89 21.02
C ASP A 170 -22.64 6.54 20.65
N ASP A 171 -22.36 7.66 21.30
CA ASP A 171 -21.28 8.64 21.08
C ASP A 171 -21.50 9.67 19.96
N THR A 172 -21.42 10.92 20.40
CA THR A 172 -21.77 12.19 19.76
C THR A 172 -21.15 12.43 18.38
N PRO A 173 -21.86 13.10 17.44
CA PRO A 173 -21.30 13.45 16.14
C PRO A 173 -20.32 14.63 16.30
N GLU A 174 -19.02 14.38 16.13
CA GLU A 174 -18.07 15.45 15.81
C GLU A 174 -18.36 15.94 14.39
N GLU A 175 -18.65 17.23 14.24
CA GLU A 175 -18.86 17.88 12.95
C GLU A 175 -17.62 17.71 12.05
N PRO A 176 -17.80 17.60 10.72
CA PRO A 176 -16.68 17.58 9.79
C PRO A 176 -15.84 18.86 9.95
N LEU A 177 -14.54 18.69 10.24
CA LEU A 177 -13.62 19.83 10.37
C LEU A 177 -13.68 20.71 9.11
N PRO A 178 -13.75 22.05 9.27
CA PRO A 178 -13.81 22.98 8.15
C PRO A 178 -12.56 22.88 7.26
N ALA A 179 -12.69 23.27 6.00
CA ALA A 179 -11.54 23.31 5.09
C ALA A 179 -10.44 24.20 5.67
N PRO A 180 -9.18 23.72 5.74
CA PRO A 180 -8.10 24.51 6.33
C PRO A 180 -7.79 25.70 5.42
N ALA A 181 -7.62 26.88 6.03
CA ALA A 181 -7.32 28.13 5.35
C ALA A 181 -5.82 28.44 5.31
N SER A 182 -4.99 27.68 6.04
CA SER A 182 -3.54 27.88 6.11
C SER A 182 -2.75 26.56 6.16
N VAL A 183 -1.47 26.61 5.80
CA VAL A 183 -0.57 25.44 5.89
C VAL A 183 -0.55 24.88 7.31
N ASP A 184 -0.53 25.72 8.35
CA ASP A 184 -0.53 25.28 9.74
C ASP A 184 -1.81 24.55 10.15
N GLU A 185 -2.97 25.01 9.67
CA GLU A 185 -4.25 24.33 9.88
C GLU A 185 -4.30 23.00 9.14
N ALA A 186 -3.84 22.95 7.89
CA ALA A 186 -3.76 21.72 7.11
C ALA A 186 -2.84 20.69 7.78
N VAL A 187 -1.68 21.12 8.27
CA VAL A 187 -0.76 20.29 9.06
C VAL A 187 -1.42 19.84 10.36
N GLY A 188 -2.15 20.72 11.05
CA GLY A 188 -2.87 20.39 12.27
C GLY A 188 -3.89 19.26 12.06
N GLN A 189 -4.71 19.37 11.00
CA GLN A 189 -5.67 18.34 10.63
C GLN A 189 -4.98 17.00 10.29
N LEU A 190 -3.90 17.03 9.51
CA LEU A 190 -3.12 15.84 9.19
C LEU A 190 -2.58 15.15 10.45
N ILE A 191 -2.11 15.92 11.44
CA ILE A 191 -1.58 15.36 12.70
C ILE A 191 -2.68 14.69 13.52
N VAL A 192 -3.88 15.27 13.56
CA VAL A 192 -5.05 14.70 14.29
C VAL A 192 -5.48 13.39 13.65
N ASP A 193 -5.54 13.32 12.33
CA ASP A 193 -5.99 12.14 11.58
C ASP A 193 -4.95 11.00 11.56
N MET A 194 -3.68 11.32 11.85
CA MET A 194 -2.56 10.40 11.71
C MET A 194 -2.29 9.57 12.97
N PRO A 195 -2.18 8.22 12.87
CA PRO A 195 -1.79 7.38 13.99
C PRO A 195 -0.41 7.74 14.54
N LEU A 196 -0.22 7.58 15.86
CA LEU A 196 1.05 7.90 16.55
C LEU A 196 2.26 7.25 15.88
N LYS A 197 2.16 5.98 15.47
CA LYS A 197 3.26 5.26 14.80
C LYS A 197 3.71 5.97 13.51
N VAL A 198 2.76 6.46 12.71
CA VAL A 198 3.07 7.17 11.45
C VAL A 198 3.68 8.53 11.74
N ARG A 199 3.17 9.25 12.76
CA ARG A 199 3.77 10.52 13.20
C ARG A 199 5.22 10.36 13.62
N VAL A 200 5.52 9.31 14.38
CA VAL A 200 6.89 8.97 14.80
C VAL A 200 7.75 8.57 13.60
N SER A 201 7.23 7.78 12.66
CA SER A 201 7.98 7.44 11.44
C SER A 201 8.36 8.68 10.63
N ILE A 202 7.43 9.59 10.37
CA ILE A 202 7.71 10.84 9.64
C ILE A 202 8.69 11.71 10.43
N ALA A 203 8.54 11.83 11.75
CA ALA A 203 9.45 12.60 12.59
C ALA A 203 10.92 12.12 12.54
N ASN A 204 11.17 10.87 12.12
CA ASN A 204 12.51 10.30 12.00
C ASN A 204 12.98 10.14 10.54
N MET A 205 12.22 10.63 9.55
CA MET A 205 12.67 10.67 8.15
C MET A 205 13.73 11.74 7.95
N GLU A 206 14.67 11.47 7.04
CA GLU A 206 15.59 12.50 6.53
C GLU A 206 14.87 13.38 5.50
N LYS A 207 15.44 14.55 5.20
CA LYS A 207 14.76 15.52 4.32
C LYS A 207 14.61 14.98 2.89
N GLU A 208 15.58 14.20 2.42
CA GLU A 208 15.61 13.60 1.09
C GLU A 208 14.48 12.58 0.89
N ASP A 209 14.04 11.92 1.96
CA ASP A 209 12.94 10.95 1.93
C ASP A 209 11.57 11.61 1.73
N LEU A 210 11.47 12.94 1.91
CA LEU A 210 10.22 13.67 1.75
C LEU A 210 9.73 13.70 0.30
N GLU A 211 10.62 13.57 -0.69
CA GLU A 211 10.20 13.46 -2.09
C GLU A 211 9.42 12.17 -2.34
N SER A 212 9.90 11.05 -1.79
CA SER A 212 9.20 9.76 -1.85
C SER A 212 7.87 9.79 -1.07
N LEU A 213 7.87 10.46 0.09
CA LEU A 213 6.64 10.70 0.85
C LEU A 213 5.67 11.56 0.06
N ASN A 214 6.13 12.54 -0.71
CA ASN A 214 5.27 13.40 -1.53
C ASN A 214 4.66 12.64 -2.71
N SER A 215 5.39 11.69 -3.31
CA SER A 215 4.83 10.80 -4.34
C SER A 215 3.65 9.97 -3.84
N THR A 216 3.48 9.80 -2.52
CA THR A 216 2.39 9.04 -1.91
C THR A 216 1.40 9.92 -1.12
N LEU A 217 1.85 10.50 0.01
CA LEU A 217 1.06 11.37 0.87
C LEU A 217 0.67 12.68 0.17
N GLY A 218 1.51 13.19 -0.73
CA GLY A 218 1.24 14.43 -1.46
C GLY A 218 0.02 14.34 -2.35
N VAL A 219 -0.22 13.17 -2.96
CA VAL A 219 -1.43 12.91 -3.75
C VAL A 219 -2.67 12.88 -2.86
N SER A 220 -2.57 12.32 -1.66
CA SER A 220 -3.68 12.34 -0.68
C SER A 220 -4.01 13.76 -0.22
N ILE A 221 -3.00 14.60 0.04
CA ILE A 221 -3.18 16.01 0.40
C ILE A 221 -3.86 16.77 -0.73
N GLN A 222 -3.45 16.54 -1.99
CA GLN A 222 -4.11 17.11 -3.16
C GLN A 222 -5.60 16.74 -3.23
N ASN A 223 -5.90 15.46 -3.15
CA ASN A 223 -7.25 14.93 -3.36
C ASN A 223 -8.21 15.17 -2.19
N ARG A 224 -7.71 15.50 -1.00
CA ARG A 224 -8.55 15.62 0.21
C ARG A 224 -8.59 17.02 0.80
N ILE A 225 -7.45 17.71 0.77
CA ILE A 225 -7.27 18.99 1.42
C ILE A 225 -7.30 20.09 0.36
N LEU A 226 -6.42 20.03 -0.64
CA LEU A 226 -6.33 21.09 -1.65
C LEU A 226 -7.59 21.16 -2.53
N ILE A 227 -8.27 20.03 -2.80
CA ILE A 227 -9.54 20.04 -3.54
C ILE A 227 -10.67 20.80 -2.82
N LYS A 228 -10.57 20.96 -1.50
CA LYS A 228 -11.56 21.68 -0.69
C LYS A 228 -11.24 23.17 -0.54
N ASP A 229 -10.09 23.62 -1.02
CA ASP A 229 -9.66 25.03 -0.97
C ASP A 229 -10.33 25.86 -2.07
N VAL A 230 -11.66 25.95 -2.01
CA VAL A 230 -12.47 26.67 -3.01
C VAL A 230 -12.12 28.17 -3.06
N ASP A 231 -11.76 28.75 -1.92
CA ASP A 231 -11.38 30.16 -1.80
C ASP A 231 -9.90 30.44 -2.13
N GLY A 232 -9.08 29.40 -2.35
CA GLY A 232 -7.65 29.53 -2.65
C GLY A 232 -6.79 30.04 -1.49
N LYS A 233 -7.32 30.06 -0.26
CA LYS A 233 -6.63 30.61 0.92
C LYS A 233 -5.47 29.72 1.35
N LEU A 234 -5.68 28.41 1.36
CA LEU A 234 -4.62 27.46 1.66
C LEU A 234 -3.52 27.50 0.59
N PHE A 235 -3.89 27.62 -0.68
CA PHE A 235 -2.93 27.73 -1.77
C PHE A 235 -2.08 29.00 -1.67
N ALA A 236 -2.69 30.14 -1.34
CA ALA A 236 -1.98 31.38 -1.05
C ALA A 236 -1.03 31.24 0.14
N SER A 237 -1.46 30.54 1.20
CA SER A 237 -0.61 30.19 2.34
C SER A 237 0.59 29.32 1.91
N CYS A 238 0.40 28.35 1.02
CA CYS A 238 1.48 27.52 0.48
C CYS A 238 2.51 28.36 -0.31
N LEU A 239 2.05 29.31 -1.15
CA LEU A 239 2.94 30.22 -1.88
C LEU A 239 3.77 31.07 -0.90
N SER A 240 3.12 31.67 0.10
CA SER A 240 3.79 32.49 1.10
C SER A 240 4.83 31.71 1.92
N VAL A 241 4.51 30.48 2.34
CA VAL A 241 5.42 29.62 3.11
C VAL A 241 6.61 29.14 2.27
N SER A 242 6.37 28.83 0.99
CA SER A 242 7.42 28.32 0.10
C SER A 242 8.35 29.42 -0.45
N GLY A 243 7.90 30.68 -0.44
CA GLY A 243 8.62 31.79 -1.07
C GLY A 243 8.68 31.70 -2.61
N LYS A 244 7.87 30.84 -3.24
CA LYS A 244 7.84 30.67 -4.70
C LYS A 244 6.72 31.51 -5.32
N ASP A 245 6.98 32.04 -6.52
CA ASP A 245 6.01 32.84 -7.29
C ASP A 245 4.85 32.00 -7.87
N LYS A 246 5.08 30.70 -8.07
CA LYS A 246 4.08 29.77 -8.59
C LYS A 246 4.30 28.36 -8.03
N LEU A 247 3.20 27.70 -7.71
CA LEU A 247 3.14 26.30 -7.33
C LEU A 247 2.10 25.59 -8.21
N ASP A 248 2.25 24.28 -8.38
CA ASP A 248 1.18 23.39 -8.80
C ASP A 248 0.63 22.63 -7.58
N GLY A 249 -0.39 21.79 -7.77
CA GLY A 249 -0.97 20.99 -6.67
C GLY A 249 0.06 20.09 -5.97
N GLY A 250 1.02 19.55 -6.72
CA GLY A 250 2.13 18.75 -6.20
C GLY A 250 3.08 19.55 -5.33
N GLY A 251 3.46 20.74 -5.77
CA GLY A 251 4.29 21.67 -5.02
C GLY A 251 3.61 22.19 -3.76
N ALA A 252 2.32 22.52 -3.82
CA ALA A 252 1.55 22.91 -2.64
C ALA A 252 1.46 21.77 -1.60
N ALA A 253 1.25 20.54 -2.06
CA ALA A 253 1.24 19.37 -1.17
C ALA A 253 2.62 19.10 -0.55
N PHE A 254 3.71 19.28 -1.31
CA PHE A 254 5.06 19.16 -0.79
C PHE A 254 5.34 20.17 0.33
N VAL A 255 4.89 21.43 0.17
CA VAL A 255 5.03 22.47 1.21
C VAL A 255 4.32 22.07 2.50
N ILE A 256 3.12 21.49 2.39
CA ILE A 256 2.39 20.98 3.56
C ILE A 256 3.13 19.80 4.20
N ILE A 257 3.73 18.91 3.41
CA ILE A 257 4.53 17.77 3.91
C ILE A 257 5.80 18.24 4.62
N GLU A 258 6.55 19.18 4.04
CA GLU A 258 7.73 19.77 4.68
C GLU A 258 7.36 20.38 6.04
N LYS A 259 6.25 21.13 6.10
CA LYS A 259 5.79 21.71 7.36
C LYS A 259 5.27 20.68 8.37
N LEU A 260 4.62 19.62 7.91
CA LEU A 260 4.24 18.50 8.75
C LEU A 260 5.48 17.84 9.36
N TRP A 261 6.49 17.55 8.55
CA TRP A 261 7.75 16.94 8.98
C TRP A 261 8.48 17.82 10.01
N GLU A 262 8.68 19.11 9.73
CA GLU A 262 9.30 20.06 10.66
C GLU A 262 8.59 20.09 12.03
N LYS A 263 7.25 20.06 12.02
CA LYS A 263 6.44 20.10 13.24
C LYS A 263 6.53 18.78 14.03
N LEU A 264 6.52 17.65 13.33
CA LEU A 264 6.65 16.33 13.92
C LEU A 264 8.05 16.08 14.48
N GLN A 265 9.12 16.58 13.84
CA GLN A 265 10.48 16.50 14.37
C GLN A 265 10.61 17.17 15.74
N LYS A 266 9.91 18.28 15.98
CA LYS A 266 9.93 18.99 17.27
C LYS A 266 9.19 18.25 18.39
N THR A 267 8.21 17.42 18.03
CA THR A 267 7.21 16.89 18.98
C THR A 267 7.29 15.37 19.17
N HIS A 268 7.84 14.62 18.20
CA HIS A 268 7.75 13.16 18.11
C HIS A 268 9.08 12.47 17.74
N ARG A 269 10.20 13.22 17.64
CA ARG A 269 11.52 12.61 17.46
C ARG A 269 11.90 11.86 18.73
N MET A 270 12.18 10.55 18.60
CA MET A 270 12.60 9.77 19.76
C MET A 270 13.99 10.24 20.18
N ARG A 271 14.11 10.75 21.41
CA ARG A 271 15.42 10.92 22.04
C ARG A 271 15.88 9.54 22.47
N ILE A 272 16.97 9.06 21.88
CA ILE A 272 17.72 7.95 22.44
C ILE A 272 18.31 8.49 23.76
N ILE A 273 17.80 8.01 24.88
CA ILE A 273 18.37 8.22 26.22
C ILE A 273 19.07 6.92 26.60
#